data_AF-A0A953M855-F1
#
_entry.id   AF-A0A953M855-F1
#
_cell.length_a   1.000
_cell.length_b   1.000
_cell.length_c   1.000
_cell.angle_alpha   90.00
_cell.angle_beta   90.00
_cell.angle_gamma   90.00
#
_symmetry.space_group_name_H-M   'P 1'
#
loop_
_entity.id
_entity.type
_entity.pdbx_description
1 polymer ?
#
loop_
_entity_poly.entity_id
_entity_poly.type
_entity_poly.pdbx_seq_one_letter_code
_entity_poly.pdbx_strand_id
1 'polypeptide(L)'
;AWHASAAEPELLWSYEAQSNLYPSPLVADVHPNPGLESIISDSEVREMLCVDAKGSLLWRYSGGWTRRLTSGASLSFAARDGAGTLLIGNSDGKLCCIDAATGQELWTRTVGPIEWGTAIWADLDGDDVDEAIAGTQNAIVALTATGDPLWTRDAFEDKPVNISGPIAAADLDGDGHVEIIALDQSGPFCVSYDGEVRWRRITGDQFQGAPVVTRLVNDGPATILALSGDSDFVYCFDALNGEPVWKCGILGLPDAYAAGGLAAGDIDGNGSTEIIAPDNSGHVHCIDHTGTLRWVFATDKATHSAASIGDVDGDGEIEILLASGDHHLYCVNTHGRLEWKYQAG
;
A
#
# COMPACT_ATOMS: atom_id res chain seq x y z
N ALA A 1 1.99 33.34 -13.93
CA ALA A 1 3.22 33.67 -13.21
C ALA A 1 4.06 32.40 -13.18
N TRP A 2 5.40 32.49 -13.16
CA TRP A 2 6.19 31.28 -12.90
C TRP A 2 6.05 31.02 -11.40
N HIS A 3 5.33 29.95 -11.05
CA HIS A 3 5.23 29.49 -9.66
C HIS A 3 6.64 29.09 -9.20
N ALA A 4 6.94 29.31 -7.92
CA ALA A 4 8.22 28.87 -7.36
C ALA A 4 8.26 27.34 -7.43
N SER A 5 9.41 26.77 -7.76
CA SER A 5 9.59 25.33 -7.65
C SER A 5 9.68 24.95 -6.18
N ALA A 6 9.20 23.76 -5.86
CA ALA A 6 9.26 23.21 -4.53
C ALA A 6 10.68 23.27 -3.97
N ALA A 7 10.82 23.57 -2.69
CA ALA A 7 12.13 23.59 -2.03
C ALA A 7 12.75 22.18 -1.99
N GLU A 8 14.07 22.09 -2.22
CA GLU A 8 14.82 20.84 -2.01
C GLU A 8 14.79 20.41 -0.52
N PRO A 9 14.76 19.10 -0.24
CA PRO A 9 14.70 18.60 1.13
C PRO A 9 16.03 18.78 1.87
N GLU A 10 15.95 18.99 3.19
CA GLU A 10 17.11 18.99 4.09
C GLU A 10 17.19 17.66 4.85
N LEU A 11 18.38 17.04 4.87
CA LEU A 11 18.62 15.82 5.64
C LEU A 11 18.67 16.15 7.14
N LEU A 12 17.67 15.69 7.89
CA LEU A 12 17.63 15.85 9.34
C LEU A 12 18.39 14.75 10.10
N TRP A 13 18.21 13.50 9.67
CA TRP A 13 18.91 12.33 10.21
C TRP A 13 18.91 11.19 9.19
N SER A 14 19.78 10.22 9.39
CA SER A 14 19.87 9.00 8.58
C SER A 14 20.07 7.79 9.47
N TYR A 15 19.47 6.66 9.09
CA TYR A 15 19.69 5.37 9.74
C TYR A 15 20.28 4.37 8.75
N GLU A 16 21.41 3.76 9.10
CA GLU A 16 22.02 2.71 8.29
C GLU A 16 21.43 1.35 8.68
N ALA A 17 20.65 0.77 7.77
CA ALA A 17 20.10 -0.57 7.95
C ALA A 17 21.19 -1.65 7.85
N GLN A 18 20.98 -2.78 8.53
CA GLN A 18 21.93 -3.91 8.47
C GLN A 18 21.72 -4.79 7.23
N SER A 19 20.60 -4.61 6.53
CA SER A 19 20.32 -5.28 5.27
C SER A 19 19.39 -4.46 4.38
N ASN A 20 18.98 -5.04 3.24
CA ASN A 20 18.01 -4.42 2.35
C ASN A 20 16.69 -4.13 3.09
N LEU A 21 16.03 -3.05 2.71
CA LEU A 21 14.69 -2.68 3.18
C LEU A 21 13.73 -2.86 2.01
N TYR A 22 12.92 -3.92 2.01
CA TYR A 22 11.89 -4.11 0.99
C TYR A 22 10.59 -3.35 1.32
N PRO A 23 10.05 -3.41 2.55
CA PRO A 23 8.82 -2.71 2.86
C PRO A 23 9.07 -1.22 3.04
N SER A 24 8.12 -0.40 2.61
CA SER A 24 8.13 1.03 2.93
C SER A 24 8.05 1.22 4.46
N PRO A 25 8.84 2.14 5.03
CA PRO A 25 8.73 2.47 6.45
C PRO A 25 7.37 3.11 6.74
N LEU A 26 6.83 2.85 7.92
CA LEU A 26 5.64 3.51 8.43
C LEU A 26 6.06 4.67 9.32
N VAL A 27 5.46 5.85 9.13
CA VAL A 27 5.73 7.04 9.94
C VAL A 27 4.45 7.48 10.65
N ALA A 28 4.45 7.49 11.99
CA ALA A 28 3.28 7.84 12.80
C ALA A 28 3.67 8.28 14.21
N ASP A 29 2.81 9.08 14.86
CA ASP A 29 2.90 9.41 16.29
C ASP A 29 2.33 8.24 17.10
N VAL A 30 3.21 7.35 17.54
CA VAL A 30 2.85 6.11 18.25
C VAL A 30 3.43 6.04 19.65
N HIS A 31 4.44 6.85 19.95
CA HIS A 31 5.09 6.89 21.24
C HIS A 31 4.49 8.00 22.13
N PRO A 32 4.41 7.83 23.47
CA PRO A 32 3.92 8.89 24.37
C PRO A 32 4.68 10.21 24.35
N ASN A 33 5.84 10.27 23.69
CA ASN A 33 6.63 11.49 23.55
C ASN A 33 6.24 12.11 22.21
N PRO A 34 5.94 13.41 22.15
CA PRO A 34 5.48 14.04 20.93
C PRO A 34 6.55 13.94 19.82
N GLY A 35 6.13 13.50 18.65
CA GLY A 35 6.98 13.33 17.48
C GLY A 35 6.36 12.35 16.50
N LEU A 36 6.91 12.29 15.29
CA LEU A 36 6.62 11.20 14.38
C LEU A 36 7.73 10.16 14.53
N GLU A 37 7.36 8.94 14.87
CA GLU A 37 8.27 7.81 14.88
C GLU A 37 8.32 7.14 13.51
N SER A 38 9.48 6.59 13.16
CA SER A 38 9.65 5.76 11.97
C SER A 38 9.78 4.30 12.36
N ILE A 39 8.87 3.47 11.87
CA ILE A 39 8.86 2.02 12.02
C ILE A 39 9.43 1.42 10.74
N ILE A 40 10.54 0.69 10.88
CA ILE A 40 11.34 0.17 9.78
C ILE A 40 11.45 -1.36 9.93
N SER A 41 11.32 -2.06 8.80
CA SER A 41 11.48 -3.52 8.72
C SER A 41 12.82 -3.86 8.06
N ASP A 42 13.80 -4.27 8.87
CA ASP A 42 15.11 -4.72 8.39
C ASP A 42 15.00 -6.14 7.85
N SER A 43 15.06 -6.29 6.52
CA SER A 43 14.42 -7.42 5.85
C SER A 43 15.15 -8.74 6.04
N GLU A 44 16.46 -8.78 5.81
CA GLU A 44 17.26 -10.01 5.95
C GLU A 44 17.65 -10.27 7.42
N VAL A 45 17.70 -9.22 8.25
CA VAL A 45 17.89 -9.35 9.71
C VAL A 45 16.63 -9.86 10.40
N ARG A 46 15.45 -9.63 9.82
CA ARG A 46 14.14 -10.10 10.33
C ARG A 46 13.83 -9.47 11.68
N GLU A 47 14.08 -8.18 11.75
CA GLU A 47 13.78 -7.33 12.89
C GLU A 47 12.98 -6.12 12.41
N MET A 48 12.01 -5.74 13.22
CA MET A 48 11.43 -4.41 13.16
C MET A 48 12.12 -3.51 14.17
N LEU A 49 12.19 -2.23 13.85
CA LEU A 49 12.71 -1.20 14.74
C LEU A 49 11.83 0.04 14.66
N CYS A 50 11.76 0.75 15.78
CA CYS A 50 11.13 2.05 15.86
C CYS A 50 12.17 3.07 16.30
N VAL A 51 12.26 4.17 15.57
CA VAL A 51 13.14 5.30 15.88
C VAL A 51 12.31 6.57 16.06
N ASP A 52 12.73 7.42 16.99
CA ASP A 52 12.09 8.72 17.20
C ASP A 52 12.36 9.69 16.03
N ALA A 53 11.71 10.86 16.07
CA ALA A 53 11.88 11.92 15.06
C ALA A 53 13.32 12.45 14.92
N LYS A 54 14.24 12.08 15.81
CA LYS A 54 15.66 12.46 15.78
C LYS A 54 16.56 11.29 15.37
N GLY A 55 15.98 10.14 15.01
CA GLY A 55 16.70 8.92 14.63
C GLY A 55 17.19 8.08 15.81
N SER A 56 16.73 8.33 17.03
CA SER A 56 17.11 7.54 18.21
C SER A 56 16.27 6.27 18.30
N LEU A 57 16.92 5.11 18.47
CA LEU A 57 16.23 3.84 18.63
C LEU A 57 15.38 3.80 19.91
N LEU A 58 14.09 3.51 19.76
CA LEU A 58 13.14 3.32 20.86
C LEU A 58 13.01 1.85 21.24
N TRP A 59 12.76 0.97 20.26
CA TRP A 59 12.63 -0.46 20.48
C TRP A 59 13.01 -1.28 19.26
N ARG A 60 13.25 -2.58 19.48
CA ARG A 60 13.41 -3.63 18.45
C ARG A 60 12.45 -4.77 18.72
N TYR A 61 11.92 -5.37 17.68
CA TYR A 61 11.06 -6.54 17.76
C TYR A 61 11.47 -7.60 16.73
N SER A 62 11.45 -8.87 17.14
CA SER A 62 11.58 -10.01 16.23
C SER A 62 10.53 -11.05 16.60
N GLY A 63 9.62 -11.36 15.66
CA GLY A 63 8.62 -12.42 15.80
C GLY A 63 9.19 -13.84 15.65
N GLY A 64 10.51 -13.99 15.69
CA GLY A 64 11.20 -15.25 15.44
C GLY A 64 10.95 -15.78 14.03
N TRP A 65 11.00 -14.91 13.03
CA TRP A 65 10.71 -15.25 11.64
C TRP A 65 11.85 -16.03 10.98
N THR A 66 11.46 -16.99 10.14
CA THR A 66 12.39 -17.85 9.40
C THR A 66 12.61 -17.40 7.96
N ARG A 67 11.80 -16.46 7.47
CA ARG A 67 11.96 -15.79 6.18
C ARG A 67 12.20 -14.30 6.39
N ARG A 68 12.80 -13.66 5.39
CA ARG A 68 12.99 -12.20 5.34
C ARG A 68 11.66 -11.45 5.43
N LEU A 69 11.68 -10.23 5.96
CA LEU A 69 10.50 -9.37 5.98
C LEU A 69 10.33 -8.70 4.62
N THR A 70 9.32 -9.11 3.86
CA THR A 70 8.93 -8.49 2.58
C THR A 70 7.58 -7.79 2.64
N SER A 71 6.87 -7.94 3.76
CA SER A 71 5.54 -7.41 3.97
C SER A 71 5.60 -6.11 4.78
N GLY A 72 4.76 -5.14 4.39
CA GLY A 72 4.56 -3.91 5.15
C GLY A 72 3.93 -4.20 6.51
N ALA A 73 4.19 -3.31 7.47
CA ALA A 73 3.42 -3.26 8.71
C ALA A 73 2.22 -2.33 8.53
N SER A 74 1.09 -2.68 9.11
CA SER A 74 -0.08 -1.80 9.20
C SER A 74 -0.32 -1.37 10.65
N LEU A 75 -0.93 -0.21 10.83
CA LEU A 75 -1.18 0.42 12.13
C LEU A 75 -2.66 0.73 12.27
N SER A 76 -3.22 0.42 13.45
CA SER A 76 -4.54 0.87 13.86
C SER A 76 -4.48 1.46 15.27
N PHE A 77 -5.24 2.53 15.51
CA PHE A 77 -5.55 3.03 16.84
C PHE A 77 -6.94 2.59 17.32
N ALA A 78 -7.83 2.17 16.42
CA ALA A 78 -9.18 1.72 16.75
C ALA A 78 -9.20 0.28 17.29
N ALA A 79 -8.22 -0.55 16.90
CA ALA A 79 -8.12 -1.93 17.39
C ALA A 79 -7.99 -2.05 18.93
N ARG A 80 -7.50 -1.01 19.62
CA ARG A 80 -7.25 -1.04 21.08
C ARG A 80 -7.45 0.32 21.75
N ASP A 81 -8.65 0.89 21.70
CA ASP A 81 -9.07 2.07 22.48
C ASP A 81 -8.10 3.28 22.36
N GLY A 82 -7.56 3.53 21.17
CA GLY A 82 -6.62 4.63 20.91
C GLY A 82 -5.15 4.28 21.15
N ALA A 83 -4.81 3.06 21.56
CA ALA A 83 -3.42 2.59 21.60
C ALA A 83 -2.99 2.07 20.23
N GLY A 84 -1.89 2.64 19.70
CA GLY A 84 -1.33 2.23 18.42
C GLY A 84 -0.96 0.74 18.43
N THR A 85 -1.51 0.00 17.49
CA THR A 85 -1.38 -1.46 17.36
C THR A 85 -0.89 -1.80 15.96
N LEU A 86 0.26 -2.48 15.89
CA LEU A 86 0.90 -2.86 14.63
C LEU A 86 0.62 -4.31 14.28
N LEU A 87 0.42 -4.56 13.00
CA LEU A 87 0.29 -5.89 12.43
C LEU A 87 1.37 -6.12 11.37
N ILE A 88 2.06 -7.25 11.44
CA ILE A 88 3.06 -7.63 10.44
C ILE A 88 2.97 -9.12 10.08
N GLY A 89 2.93 -9.38 8.78
CA GLY A 89 2.93 -10.73 8.21
C GLY A 89 4.31 -11.16 7.72
N ASN A 90 4.56 -12.46 7.68
CA ASN A 90 5.80 -13.03 7.12
C ASN A 90 5.50 -14.22 6.19
N SER A 91 6.43 -14.48 5.27
CA SER A 91 6.30 -15.57 4.30
C SER A 91 6.48 -16.96 4.92
N ASP A 92 6.90 -17.05 6.18
CA ASP A 92 6.81 -18.28 6.97
C ASP A 92 5.41 -18.56 7.52
N GLY A 93 4.48 -17.64 7.31
CA GLY A 93 3.06 -17.76 7.63
C GLY A 93 2.65 -17.23 8.99
N LYS A 94 3.58 -16.62 9.74
CA LYS A 94 3.28 -15.89 10.98
C LYS A 94 2.66 -14.52 10.69
N LEU A 95 1.65 -14.20 11.47
CA LEU A 95 1.07 -12.87 11.62
C LEU A 95 1.26 -12.46 13.08
N CYS A 96 2.00 -11.39 13.29
CA CYS A 96 2.35 -10.88 14.61
C CYS A 96 1.66 -9.54 14.85
N CYS A 97 1.08 -9.38 16.03
CA CYS A 97 0.49 -8.14 16.50
C CYS A 97 1.28 -7.61 17.69
N ILE A 98 1.73 -6.36 17.60
CA ILE A 98 2.58 -5.73 18.60
C ILE A 98 2.07 -4.33 18.96
N ASP A 99 2.35 -3.90 20.18
CA ASP A 99 2.11 -2.55 20.66
C ASP A 99 3.09 -1.57 19.98
N ALA A 100 2.57 -0.55 19.29
CA ALA A 100 3.38 0.36 18.47
C ALA A 100 4.32 1.25 19.30
N ALA A 101 3.92 1.61 20.51
CA ALA A 101 4.71 2.45 21.40
C ALA A 101 5.91 1.70 21.98
N THR A 102 5.73 0.42 22.31
CA THR A 102 6.69 -0.36 23.11
C THR A 102 7.40 -1.49 22.36
N GLY A 103 6.86 -1.91 21.21
CA GLY A 103 7.32 -3.11 20.49
C GLY A 103 6.98 -4.42 21.20
N GLN A 104 6.12 -4.39 22.24
CA GLN A 104 5.72 -5.59 22.97
C GLN A 104 4.77 -6.44 22.13
N GLU A 105 5.04 -7.75 22.03
CA GLU A 105 4.11 -8.69 21.40
C GLU A 105 2.82 -8.81 22.19
N LEU A 106 1.70 -8.61 21.50
CA LEU A 106 0.35 -8.81 22.03
C LEU A 106 -0.13 -10.21 21.71
N TRP A 107 0.02 -10.64 20.46
CA TRP A 107 -0.27 -12.00 20.03
C TRP A 107 0.43 -12.36 18.72
N THR A 108 0.56 -13.66 18.47
CA THR A 108 0.99 -14.22 17.18
C THR A 108 0.02 -15.32 16.75
N ARG A 109 -0.24 -15.41 15.43
CA ARG A 109 -1.03 -16.47 14.79
C ARG A 109 -0.31 -17.01 13.55
N THR A 110 -0.64 -18.23 13.17
CA THR A 110 -0.20 -18.83 11.90
C THR A 110 -1.38 -18.82 10.94
N VAL A 111 -1.31 -18.00 9.90
CA VAL A 111 -2.42 -17.77 8.95
C VAL A 111 -2.11 -18.25 7.53
N GLY A 112 -0.85 -18.62 7.27
CA GLY A 112 -0.36 -18.98 5.93
C GLY A 112 0.56 -17.90 5.36
N PRO A 113 1.36 -18.21 4.32
CA PRO A 113 2.42 -17.32 3.84
C PRO A 113 1.90 -15.95 3.39
N ILE A 114 2.49 -14.89 3.94
CA ILE A 114 2.27 -13.49 3.52
C ILE A 114 3.60 -13.01 2.94
N GLU A 115 3.69 -12.87 1.62
CA GLU A 115 4.90 -12.45 0.91
C GLU A 115 4.55 -11.28 -0.01
N TRP A 116 5.30 -10.18 0.09
CA TRP A 116 5.07 -8.92 -0.65
C TRP A 116 3.71 -8.24 -0.43
N GLY A 117 2.83 -8.85 0.35
CA GLY A 117 1.55 -8.29 0.77
C GLY A 117 1.63 -7.47 2.05
N THR A 118 0.49 -7.05 2.54
CA THR A 118 0.34 -6.39 3.85
C THR A 118 -0.98 -6.88 4.44
N ALA A 119 -0.94 -7.32 5.69
CA ALA A 119 -2.17 -7.53 6.45
C ALA A 119 -2.68 -6.17 6.91
N ILE A 120 -3.99 -5.95 6.85
CA ILE A 120 -4.61 -4.65 7.10
C ILE A 120 -5.49 -4.71 8.34
N TRP A 121 -5.81 -3.53 8.86
CA TRP A 121 -6.82 -3.31 9.87
C TRP A 121 -8.04 -2.68 9.21
N ALA A 122 -9.24 -3.17 9.55
CA ALA A 122 -10.49 -2.51 9.20
C ALA A 122 -11.60 -2.99 10.12
N ASP A 123 -12.47 -2.07 10.53
CA ASP A 123 -13.74 -2.38 11.20
C ASP A 123 -14.64 -3.17 10.25
N LEU A 124 -14.73 -4.48 10.47
CA LEU A 124 -15.48 -5.40 9.63
C LEU A 124 -16.98 -5.30 9.91
N ASP A 125 -17.37 -5.26 11.18
CA ASP A 125 -18.76 -5.40 11.59
C ASP A 125 -19.45 -4.08 12.01
N GLY A 126 -18.74 -2.96 11.87
CA GLY A 126 -19.24 -1.61 12.12
C GLY A 126 -19.35 -1.27 13.60
N ASP A 127 -18.54 -1.90 14.46
CA ASP A 127 -18.56 -1.71 15.92
C ASP A 127 -17.54 -0.68 16.44
N ASP A 128 -16.87 0.04 15.52
CA ASP A 128 -15.78 0.99 15.74
C ASP A 128 -14.48 0.35 16.30
N VAL A 129 -14.33 -0.98 16.23
CA VAL A 129 -13.08 -1.70 16.54
C VAL A 129 -12.53 -2.34 15.26
N ASP A 130 -11.25 -2.07 14.94
CA ASP A 130 -10.66 -2.68 13.75
C ASP A 130 -10.30 -4.16 13.96
N GLU A 131 -10.70 -5.01 13.02
CA GLU A 131 -10.27 -6.41 12.87
C GLU A 131 -9.00 -6.53 12.03
N ALA A 132 -8.25 -7.60 12.27
CA ALA A 132 -7.08 -7.95 11.48
C ALA A 132 -7.47 -8.81 10.27
N ILE A 133 -7.09 -8.38 9.07
CA ILE A 133 -7.36 -9.08 7.82
C ILE A 133 -6.05 -9.37 7.11
N ALA A 134 -5.81 -10.63 6.77
CA ALA A 134 -4.60 -11.07 6.08
C ALA A 134 -4.94 -11.72 4.73
N GLY A 135 -4.43 -11.13 3.65
CA GLY A 135 -4.33 -11.78 2.35
C GLY A 135 -3.07 -12.66 2.31
N THR A 136 -3.26 -13.96 2.08
CA THR A 136 -2.17 -14.95 2.04
C THR A 136 -2.16 -15.66 0.69
N GLN A 137 -1.07 -16.38 0.40
CA GLN A 137 -0.97 -17.20 -0.82
C GLN A 137 -2.03 -18.31 -0.91
N ASN A 138 -2.78 -18.59 0.16
CA ASN A 138 -3.75 -19.68 0.21
C ASN A 138 -5.19 -19.23 0.55
N ALA A 139 -5.37 -18.05 1.14
CA ALA A 139 -6.64 -17.62 1.68
C ALA A 139 -6.65 -16.13 2.05
N ILE A 140 -7.85 -15.58 2.22
CA ILE A 140 -8.08 -14.41 3.09
C ILE A 140 -8.47 -14.94 4.48
N VAL A 141 -7.85 -14.39 5.52
CA VAL A 141 -8.12 -14.73 6.92
C VAL A 141 -8.50 -13.47 7.68
N ALA A 142 -9.65 -13.48 8.36
CA ALA A 142 -10.06 -12.42 9.28
C ALA A 142 -9.97 -12.90 10.73
N LEU A 143 -9.44 -12.04 11.59
CA LEU A 143 -9.29 -12.26 13.02
C LEU A 143 -9.81 -11.03 13.77
N THR A 144 -10.29 -11.23 15.00
CA THR A 144 -10.56 -10.13 15.93
C THR A 144 -9.30 -9.31 16.21
N ALA A 145 -9.45 -8.12 16.82
CA ALA A 145 -8.33 -7.35 17.35
C ALA A 145 -7.41 -8.13 18.32
N THR A 146 -7.96 -9.15 19.00
CA THR A 146 -7.23 -10.05 19.92
C THR A 146 -6.59 -11.26 19.23
N GLY A 147 -6.76 -11.38 17.91
CA GLY A 147 -6.21 -12.46 17.09
C GLY A 147 -7.04 -13.74 17.10
N ASP A 148 -8.30 -13.69 17.54
CA ASP A 148 -9.19 -14.84 17.51
C ASP A 148 -9.83 -14.98 16.13
N PRO A 149 -9.95 -16.20 15.57
CA PRO A 149 -10.42 -16.38 14.20
C PRO A 149 -11.90 -16.03 14.04
N LEU A 150 -12.20 -15.21 13.03
CA LEU A 150 -13.57 -14.88 12.61
C LEU A 150 -13.99 -15.79 11.45
N TRP A 151 -13.26 -15.72 10.34
CA TRP A 151 -13.52 -16.53 9.15
C TRP A 151 -12.26 -16.67 8.28
N THR A 152 -12.30 -17.65 7.38
CA THR A 152 -11.26 -17.90 6.37
C THR A 152 -11.93 -18.23 5.04
N ARG A 153 -11.43 -17.61 3.96
CA ARG A 153 -11.86 -17.87 2.59
C ARG A 153 -10.66 -18.32 1.75
N ASP A 154 -10.62 -19.61 1.43
CA ASP A 154 -9.50 -20.26 0.73
C ASP A 154 -9.81 -20.66 -0.72
N ALA A 155 -11.08 -20.60 -1.14
CA ALA A 155 -11.46 -20.91 -2.51
C ALA A 155 -12.72 -20.16 -3.02
N PHE A 156 -12.82 -20.03 -4.34
CA PHE A 156 -13.95 -19.53 -5.10
C PHE A 156 -14.38 -20.55 -6.15
N GLU A 157 -15.57 -21.14 -6.02
CA GLU A 157 -16.07 -22.18 -6.95
C GLU A 157 -15.01 -23.29 -7.19
N ASP A 158 -14.46 -23.83 -6.10
CA ASP A 158 -13.39 -24.85 -6.07
C ASP A 158 -12.01 -24.41 -6.59
N LYS A 159 -11.82 -23.13 -6.96
CA LYS A 159 -10.51 -22.58 -7.31
C LYS A 159 -9.85 -21.94 -6.09
N PRO A 160 -8.59 -22.31 -5.75
CA PRO A 160 -7.92 -21.75 -4.59
C PRO A 160 -7.64 -20.26 -4.76
N VAL A 161 -7.67 -19.54 -3.64
CA VAL A 161 -7.20 -18.15 -3.55
C VAL A 161 -5.68 -18.13 -3.57
N ASN A 162 -5.10 -17.21 -4.34
CA ASN A 162 -3.65 -17.01 -4.39
C ASN A 162 -3.32 -15.52 -4.46
N ILE A 163 -3.16 -14.90 -3.31
CA ILE A 163 -2.83 -13.48 -3.17
C ILE A 163 -1.32 -13.37 -3.01
N SER A 164 -0.70 -12.55 -3.86
CA SER A 164 0.76 -12.33 -3.87
C SER A 164 1.15 -10.85 -3.67
N GLY A 165 0.20 -10.04 -3.23
CA GLY A 165 0.36 -8.61 -3.00
C GLY A 165 -0.57 -8.10 -1.89
N PRO A 166 -0.60 -6.78 -1.64
CA PRO A 166 -1.46 -6.18 -0.62
C PRO A 166 -2.95 -6.34 -0.93
N ILE A 167 -3.77 -6.21 0.11
CA ILE A 167 -5.24 -6.14 0.03
C ILE A 167 -5.72 -4.76 0.47
N ALA A 168 -6.95 -4.41 0.11
CA ALA A 168 -7.61 -3.18 0.53
C ALA A 168 -8.97 -3.51 1.19
N ALA A 169 -9.43 -2.65 2.09
CA ALA A 169 -10.78 -2.71 2.64
C ALA A 169 -11.42 -1.32 2.63
N ALA A 170 -12.69 -1.23 2.23
CA ALA A 170 -13.47 -0.01 2.25
C ALA A 170 -14.96 -0.34 2.17
N ASP A 171 -15.82 0.51 2.73
CA ASP A 171 -17.27 0.47 2.46
C ASP A 171 -17.52 0.95 1.01
N LEU A 172 -17.83 0.01 0.11
CA LEU A 172 -17.94 0.30 -1.32
C LEU A 172 -19.36 0.68 -1.71
N ASP A 173 -20.37 0.18 -1.00
CA ASP A 173 -21.79 0.36 -1.31
C ASP A 173 -22.52 1.33 -0.37
N GLY A 174 -21.86 1.80 0.68
CA GLY A 174 -22.38 2.73 1.67
C GLY A 174 -23.31 2.08 2.69
N ASP A 175 -23.22 0.76 2.89
CA ASP A 175 -24.06 0.03 3.85
C ASP A 175 -23.53 0.06 5.30
N GLY A 176 -22.33 0.61 5.50
CA GLY A 176 -21.66 0.71 6.81
C GLY A 176 -20.76 -0.46 7.16
N HIS A 177 -20.70 -1.52 6.35
CA HIS A 177 -19.71 -2.59 6.47
C HIS A 177 -18.66 -2.46 5.37
N VAL A 178 -17.45 -2.92 5.65
CA VAL A 178 -16.38 -2.87 4.65
C VAL A 178 -16.38 -4.10 3.76
N GLU A 179 -16.05 -3.89 2.50
CA GLU A 179 -15.66 -4.93 1.57
C GLU A 179 -14.15 -5.03 1.47
N ILE A 180 -13.66 -6.26 1.34
CA ILE A 180 -12.25 -6.58 1.12
C ILE A 180 -12.02 -6.80 -0.38
N ILE A 181 -11.13 -5.99 -0.94
CA ILE A 181 -10.63 -6.10 -2.31
C ILE A 181 -9.25 -6.72 -2.31
N ALA A 182 -9.07 -7.73 -3.15
CA ALA A 182 -7.79 -8.38 -3.33
C ALA A 182 -7.60 -8.75 -4.81
N LEU A 183 -6.33 -8.92 -5.16
CA LEU A 183 -5.88 -9.27 -6.50
C LEU A 183 -5.24 -10.67 -6.45
N ASP A 184 -5.64 -11.55 -7.37
CA ASP A 184 -5.01 -12.87 -7.56
C ASP A 184 -4.38 -12.99 -8.97
N GLN A 185 -3.80 -14.15 -9.27
CA GLN A 185 -3.19 -14.46 -10.56
C GLN A 185 -4.15 -14.44 -11.76
N SER A 186 -5.46 -14.28 -11.54
CA SER A 186 -6.48 -14.29 -12.59
C SER A 186 -7.28 -13.00 -12.70
N GLY A 187 -7.24 -12.15 -11.67
CA GLY A 187 -7.90 -10.85 -11.65
C GLY A 187 -8.33 -10.39 -10.25
N PRO A 188 -9.10 -9.28 -10.18
CA PRO A 188 -9.62 -8.76 -8.93
C PRO A 188 -10.81 -9.58 -8.43
N PHE A 189 -11.01 -9.55 -7.11
CA PHE A 189 -12.21 -10.07 -6.48
C PHE A 189 -12.55 -9.28 -5.21
N CYS A 190 -13.80 -9.42 -4.80
CA CYS A 190 -14.37 -8.74 -3.64
C CYS A 190 -15.04 -9.76 -2.73
N VAL A 191 -14.72 -9.65 -1.44
CA VAL A 191 -15.32 -10.41 -0.36
C VAL A 191 -15.97 -9.43 0.62
N SER A 192 -17.14 -9.77 1.13
CA SER A 192 -17.87 -9.02 2.14
C SER A 192 -17.21 -9.15 3.52
N TYR A 193 -17.59 -8.30 4.47
CA TYR A 193 -17.06 -8.30 5.82
C TYR A 193 -17.14 -9.65 6.57
N ASP A 194 -18.11 -10.50 6.21
CA ASP A 194 -18.36 -11.83 6.77
C ASP A 194 -17.62 -12.96 6.03
N GLY A 195 -16.81 -12.61 5.04
CA GLY A 195 -16.06 -13.57 4.24
C GLY A 195 -16.83 -14.10 3.04
N GLU A 196 -18.05 -13.63 2.75
CA GLU A 196 -18.82 -14.05 1.57
C GLU A 196 -18.38 -13.38 0.27
N VAL A 197 -18.38 -14.13 -0.83
CA VAL A 197 -17.92 -13.62 -2.11
C VAL A 197 -19.00 -12.76 -2.73
N ARG A 198 -18.71 -11.47 -2.96
CA ARG A 198 -19.61 -10.59 -3.72
C ARG A 198 -19.42 -10.78 -5.21
N TRP A 199 -18.17 -10.73 -5.68
CA TRP A 199 -17.85 -10.96 -7.08
C TRP A 199 -16.39 -11.35 -7.28
N ARG A 200 -16.11 -12.00 -8.41
CA ARG A 200 -14.77 -12.29 -8.89
C ARG A 200 -14.71 -12.03 -10.39
N ARG A 201 -13.57 -11.52 -10.88
CA ARG A 201 -13.38 -11.23 -12.30
C ARG A 201 -12.09 -11.85 -12.78
N ILE A 202 -12.23 -12.62 -13.86
CA ILE A 202 -11.11 -13.28 -14.53
C ILE A 202 -10.81 -12.43 -15.76
N THR A 203 -9.73 -11.68 -15.71
CA THR A 203 -9.28 -10.86 -16.84
C THR A 203 -8.31 -11.65 -17.74
N GLY A 204 -7.65 -12.67 -17.18
CA GLY A 204 -6.61 -13.44 -17.85
C GLY A 204 -5.20 -12.87 -17.65
N ASP A 205 -5.09 -11.70 -17.02
CA ASP A 205 -3.84 -11.06 -16.63
C ASP A 205 -3.53 -11.38 -15.16
N GLN A 206 -2.25 -11.34 -14.80
CA GLN A 206 -1.79 -11.48 -13.43
C GLN A 206 -1.72 -10.12 -12.74
N PHE A 207 -2.08 -10.08 -11.46
CA PHE A 207 -1.99 -8.88 -10.64
C PHE A 207 -1.19 -9.19 -9.38
N GLN A 208 -0.10 -8.46 -9.17
CA GLN A 208 0.81 -8.64 -8.04
C GLN A 208 0.92 -7.38 -7.16
N GLY A 209 0.51 -6.22 -7.69
CA GLY A 209 0.52 -4.95 -6.96
C GLY A 209 -0.64 -4.81 -5.97
N ALA A 210 -0.67 -3.68 -5.26
CA ALA A 210 -1.77 -3.32 -4.38
C ALA A 210 -2.98 -2.83 -5.20
N PRO A 211 -4.22 -3.28 -4.91
CA PRO A 211 -5.41 -2.62 -5.42
C PRO A 211 -5.55 -1.23 -4.79
N VAL A 212 -5.90 -0.22 -5.58
CA VAL A 212 -6.23 1.11 -5.06
C VAL A 212 -7.73 1.34 -5.19
N VAL A 213 -8.40 1.43 -4.05
CA VAL A 213 -9.83 1.81 -4.00
C VAL A 213 -9.93 3.32 -3.98
N THR A 214 -10.64 3.90 -4.95
CA THR A 214 -10.81 5.36 -5.03
C THR A 214 -12.12 5.72 -5.75
N ARG A 215 -12.50 7.00 -5.69
CA ARG A 215 -13.52 7.60 -6.54
C ARG A 215 -12.83 8.47 -7.59
N LEU A 216 -13.12 8.19 -8.86
CA LEU A 216 -12.49 8.89 -9.98
C LEU A 216 -12.97 10.34 -10.15
N VAL A 217 -14.16 10.64 -9.65
CA VAL A 217 -14.73 11.98 -9.58
C VAL A 217 -15.44 12.12 -8.23
N ASN A 218 -15.52 13.34 -7.71
CA ASN A 218 -16.25 13.63 -6.47
C ASN A 218 -17.68 13.06 -6.53
N ASP A 219 -18.09 12.38 -5.45
CA ASP A 219 -19.38 11.68 -5.31
C ASP A 219 -19.68 10.62 -6.40
N GLY A 220 -18.66 10.20 -7.17
CA GLY A 220 -18.77 9.11 -8.13
C GLY A 220 -18.84 7.73 -7.48
N PRO A 221 -19.13 6.68 -8.27
CA PRO A 221 -19.05 5.30 -7.78
C PRO A 221 -17.62 4.96 -7.34
N ALA A 222 -17.50 4.07 -6.35
CA ALA A 222 -16.21 3.51 -5.99
C ALA A 222 -15.63 2.69 -7.15
N THR A 223 -14.32 2.77 -7.31
CA THR A 223 -13.57 2.09 -8.37
C THR A 223 -12.32 1.43 -7.79
N ILE A 224 -11.83 0.41 -8.48
CA ILE A 224 -10.60 -0.30 -8.14
C ILE A 224 -9.61 -0.09 -9.28
N LEU A 225 -8.46 0.50 -8.96
CA LEU A 225 -7.34 0.60 -9.88
C LEU A 225 -6.36 -0.54 -9.61
N ALA A 226 -5.86 -1.15 -10.68
CA ALA A 226 -4.93 -2.27 -10.58
C ALA A 226 -3.89 -2.26 -11.71
N LEU A 227 -2.65 -2.61 -11.37
CA LEU A 227 -1.57 -2.83 -12.33
C LEU A 227 -1.50 -4.31 -12.69
N SER A 228 -1.55 -4.61 -13.99
CA SER A 228 -1.28 -5.97 -14.48
C SER A 228 0.22 -6.23 -14.45
N GLY A 229 0.65 -7.29 -13.76
CA GLY A 229 2.07 -7.67 -13.67
C GLY A 229 2.64 -8.37 -14.91
N ASP A 230 1.80 -8.81 -15.85
CA ASP A 230 2.21 -9.53 -17.07
C ASP A 230 1.81 -8.84 -18.37
N SER A 231 1.21 -7.65 -18.29
CA SER A 231 0.90 -6.79 -19.43
C SER A 231 1.22 -5.33 -19.13
N ASP A 232 1.24 -4.50 -20.16
CA ASP A 232 1.51 -3.06 -20.10
C ASP A 232 0.23 -2.25 -19.82
N PHE A 233 -0.65 -2.74 -18.94
CA PHE A 233 -1.95 -2.11 -18.67
C PHE A 233 -2.15 -1.70 -17.21
N VAL A 234 -2.68 -0.48 -17.04
CA VAL A 234 -3.43 -0.05 -15.86
C VAL A 234 -4.91 -0.32 -16.10
N TYR A 235 -5.56 -0.98 -15.16
CA TYR A 235 -7.00 -1.24 -15.20
C TYR A 235 -7.76 -0.37 -14.20
N CYS A 236 -8.97 0.01 -14.58
CA CYS A 236 -9.99 0.50 -13.66
C CYS A 236 -11.20 -0.44 -13.72
N PHE A 237 -11.66 -0.89 -12.56
CA PHE A 237 -12.87 -1.69 -12.39
C PHE A 237 -13.91 -0.92 -11.58
N ASP A 238 -15.17 -1.17 -11.85
CA ASP A 238 -16.27 -0.81 -10.97
C ASP A 238 -16.14 -1.62 -9.67
N ALA A 239 -16.13 -0.95 -8.51
CA ALA A 239 -15.85 -1.66 -7.26
C ALA A 239 -17.01 -2.55 -6.78
N LEU A 240 -18.25 -2.26 -7.21
CA LEU A 240 -19.45 -2.98 -6.77
C LEU A 240 -19.67 -4.28 -7.53
N ASN A 241 -19.26 -4.33 -8.79
CA ASN A 241 -19.48 -5.50 -9.63
C ASN A 241 -18.19 -6.05 -10.27
N GLY A 242 -17.08 -5.33 -10.26
CA GLY A 242 -15.80 -5.73 -10.83
C GLY A 242 -15.70 -5.59 -12.35
N GLU A 243 -16.72 -5.09 -13.05
CA GLU A 243 -16.65 -4.90 -14.50
C GLU A 243 -15.57 -3.86 -14.86
N PRO A 244 -14.77 -4.11 -15.92
CA PRO A 244 -13.78 -3.14 -16.37
C PRO A 244 -14.47 -1.89 -16.89
N VAL A 245 -14.11 -0.73 -16.34
CA VAL A 245 -14.56 0.60 -16.78
C VAL A 245 -13.68 1.06 -17.94
N TRP A 246 -12.37 1.00 -17.76
CA TRP A 246 -11.38 1.30 -18.78
C TRP A 246 -10.06 0.58 -18.50
N LYS A 247 -9.19 0.56 -19.49
CA LYS A 247 -7.78 0.22 -19.33
C LYS A 247 -6.90 1.16 -20.15
N CYS A 248 -5.75 1.53 -19.62
CA CYS A 248 -4.78 2.41 -20.26
C CYS A 248 -3.48 1.64 -20.48
N GLY A 249 -2.95 1.71 -21.71
CA GLY A 249 -1.62 1.18 -22.01
C GLY A 249 -0.53 2.10 -21.44
N ILE A 250 0.51 1.51 -20.87
CA ILE A 250 1.73 2.18 -20.41
C ILE A 250 2.92 1.73 -21.26
N LEU A 251 4.04 2.46 -21.21
CA LEU A 251 5.14 2.22 -22.15
C LEU A 251 5.97 0.96 -21.83
N GLY A 252 6.05 0.58 -20.56
CA GLY A 252 6.79 -0.58 -20.07
C GLY A 252 5.92 -1.51 -19.22
N LEU A 253 6.48 -2.66 -18.86
CA LEU A 253 5.85 -3.53 -17.87
C LEU A 253 5.91 -2.84 -16.49
N PRO A 254 4.82 -2.86 -15.72
CA PRO A 254 4.82 -2.23 -14.41
C PRO A 254 5.78 -2.94 -13.46
N ASP A 255 6.37 -2.17 -12.55
CA ASP A 255 7.20 -2.69 -11.47
C ASP A 255 6.32 -2.99 -10.27
N ALA A 256 5.68 -4.17 -10.29
CA ALA A 256 4.70 -4.56 -9.27
C ALA A 256 5.33 -5.26 -8.04
N TYR A 257 6.65 -5.16 -7.84
CA TYR A 257 7.28 -5.68 -6.63
C TYR A 257 6.90 -4.81 -5.41
N ALA A 258 6.63 -5.45 -4.26
CA ALA A 258 6.65 -4.84 -2.93
C ALA A 258 6.01 -3.43 -2.81
N ALA A 259 4.69 -3.32 -2.70
CA ALA A 259 4.02 -2.02 -2.57
C ALA A 259 4.34 -1.00 -3.71
N GLY A 260 4.93 -1.45 -4.82
CA GLY A 260 4.95 -0.78 -6.12
C GLY A 260 3.51 -0.60 -6.59
N GLY A 261 2.89 0.46 -6.09
CA GLY A 261 1.48 0.75 -6.22
C GLY A 261 1.25 1.93 -7.15
N LEU A 262 0.01 2.00 -7.63
CA LEU A 262 -0.53 3.23 -8.18
C LEU A 262 -0.65 4.24 -7.04
N ALA A 263 -0.35 5.50 -7.32
CA ALA A 263 -0.85 6.59 -6.50
C ALA A 263 -2.05 7.20 -7.19
N ALA A 264 -3.07 7.59 -6.43
CA ALA A 264 -4.28 8.19 -6.95
C ALA A 264 -4.65 9.41 -6.12
N GLY A 265 -4.87 10.55 -6.78
CA GLY A 265 -5.31 11.79 -6.15
C GLY A 265 -5.64 12.85 -7.18
N ASP A 266 -6.46 13.83 -6.78
CA ASP A 266 -6.72 15.03 -7.59
C ASP A 266 -5.48 15.93 -7.53
N ILE A 267 -4.61 15.82 -8.53
CA ILE A 267 -3.32 16.54 -8.52
C ILE A 267 -3.46 17.96 -9.05
N ASP A 268 -4.53 18.28 -9.78
CA ASP A 268 -4.71 19.62 -10.37
C ASP A 268 -5.90 20.41 -9.81
N GLY A 269 -6.58 19.86 -8.78
CA GLY A 269 -7.64 20.51 -8.03
C GLY A 269 -8.96 20.63 -8.78
N ASN A 270 -9.19 19.79 -9.81
CA ASN A 270 -10.38 19.87 -10.66
C ASN A 270 -11.57 19.04 -10.12
N GLY A 271 -11.40 18.28 -9.04
CA GLY A 271 -12.39 17.38 -8.46
C GLY A 271 -12.45 15.99 -9.09
N SER A 272 -11.46 15.65 -9.92
CA SER A 272 -11.28 14.33 -10.54
C SER A 272 -9.92 13.78 -10.17
N THR A 273 -9.84 12.46 -10.01
CA THR A 273 -8.63 11.78 -9.57
C THR A 273 -7.73 11.46 -10.76
N GLU A 274 -6.48 11.88 -10.70
CA GLU A 274 -5.40 11.38 -11.54
C GLU A 274 -4.73 10.16 -10.93
N ILE A 275 -4.16 9.33 -11.80
CA ILE A 275 -3.49 8.09 -11.46
C ILE A 275 -2.02 8.21 -11.89
N ILE A 276 -1.11 8.02 -10.94
CA ILE A 276 0.33 7.97 -11.17
C ILE A 276 0.77 6.50 -11.18
N ALA A 277 1.28 6.06 -12.33
CA ALA A 277 1.65 4.68 -12.59
C ALA A 277 3.14 4.56 -12.98
N PRO A 278 4.00 4.04 -12.09
CA PRO A 278 5.40 3.74 -12.42
C PRO A 278 5.55 2.45 -13.23
N ASP A 279 6.61 2.36 -14.03
CA ASP A 279 7.03 1.15 -14.72
C ASP A 279 8.48 0.72 -14.39
N ASN A 280 8.82 -0.51 -14.79
CA ASN A 280 10.13 -1.12 -14.52
C ASN A 280 11.28 -0.57 -15.37
N SER A 281 11.00 0.36 -16.29
CA SER A 281 11.95 1.01 -17.16
C SER A 281 12.25 2.44 -16.70
N GLY A 282 11.63 2.91 -15.61
CA GLY A 282 11.79 4.24 -15.06
C GLY A 282 10.83 5.27 -15.66
N HIS A 283 9.81 4.86 -16.40
CA HIS A 283 8.75 5.80 -16.79
C HIS A 283 7.71 5.91 -15.68
N VAL A 284 7.22 7.12 -15.49
CA VAL A 284 6.11 7.44 -14.59
C VAL A 284 5.03 8.11 -15.40
N HIS A 285 3.87 7.48 -15.46
CA HIS A 285 2.73 7.90 -16.26
C HIS A 285 1.72 8.61 -15.38
N CYS A 286 1.17 9.72 -15.87
CA CYS A 286 -0.03 10.31 -15.30
C CYS A 286 -1.21 10.04 -16.22
N ILE A 287 -2.23 9.39 -15.69
CA ILE A 287 -3.45 8.99 -16.38
C ILE A 287 -4.60 9.75 -15.73
N ASP A 288 -5.49 10.33 -16.52
CA ASP A 288 -6.67 11.02 -15.98
C ASP A 288 -7.76 10.04 -15.53
N HIS A 289 -8.79 10.57 -14.87
CA HIS A 289 -9.96 9.83 -14.41
C HIS A 289 -10.71 9.06 -15.51
N THR A 290 -10.48 9.36 -16.80
CA THR A 290 -11.11 8.65 -17.93
C THR A 290 -10.26 7.50 -18.48
N GLY A 291 -9.04 7.31 -17.94
CA GLY A 291 -8.06 6.37 -18.47
C GLY A 291 -7.22 6.93 -19.62
N THR A 292 -7.18 8.26 -19.80
CA THR A 292 -6.38 8.89 -20.85
C THR A 292 -5.01 9.30 -20.29
N LEU A 293 -3.93 8.89 -20.97
CA LEU A 293 -2.57 9.29 -20.63
C LEU A 293 -2.38 10.81 -20.84
N ARG A 294 -2.04 11.53 -19.77
CA ARG A 294 -1.77 12.98 -19.77
C ARG A 294 -0.32 13.31 -20.08
N TRP A 295 0.61 12.68 -19.36
CA TRP A 295 2.05 12.90 -19.51
C TRP A 295 2.85 11.69 -19.05
N VAL A 296 4.13 11.67 -19.43
CA VAL A 296 5.11 10.69 -18.98
C VAL A 296 6.38 11.43 -18.54
N PHE A 297 6.85 11.12 -17.35
CA PHE A 297 8.15 11.52 -16.83
C PHE A 297 9.09 10.31 -16.84
N ALA A 298 10.41 10.54 -16.94
CA ALA A 298 11.39 9.46 -16.95
C ALA A 298 12.48 9.70 -15.91
N THR A 299 12.70 8.72 -15.04
CA THR A 299 13.85 8.59 -14.13
C THR A 299 14.97 7.79 -14.82
N ASP A 300 16.18 7.83 -14.26
CA ASP A 300 17.33 7.12 -14.87
C ASP A 300 17.28 5.59 -14.65
N LYS A 301 16.52 5.15 -13.65
CA LYS A 301 16.23 3.75 -13.30
C LYS A 301 14.79 3.58 -12.85
N ALA A 302 14.32 2.33 -12.77
CA ALA A 302 13.00 1.97 -12.26
C ALA A 302 12.70 2.62 -10.91
N THR A 303 11.44 3.00 -10.71
CA THR A 303 10.90 3.40 -9.42
C THR A 303 10.22 2.17 -8.81
N HIS A 304 10.86 1.56 -7.81
CA HIS A 304 10.44 0.28 -7.22
C HIS A 304 9.36 0.45 -6.12
N SER A 305 8.75 1.63 -6.00
CA SER A 305 7.77 1.96 -4.97
C SER A 305 6.70 2.89 -5.55
N ALA A 306 5.54 2.92 -4.91
CA ALA A 306 4.49 3.87 -5.27
C ALA A 306 5.00 5.32 -5.18
N ALA A 307 4.49 6.18 -6.07
CA ALA A 307 4.69 7.62 -5.94
C ALA A 307 4.00 8.14 -4.67
N SER A 308 4.54 9.20 -4.07
CA SER A 308 3.84 9.96 -3.03
C SER A 308 3.31 11.26 -3.62
N ILE A 309 2.08 11.61 -3.31
CA ILE A 309 1.39 12.81 -3.82
C ILE A 309 1.08 13.72 -2.63
N GLY A 310 1.47 14.99 -2.69
CA GLY A 310 1.15 15.97 -1.67
C GLY A 310 1.91 17.28 -1.85
N ASP A 311 1.48 18.31 -1.13
CA ASP A 311 2.19 19.58 -0.98
C ASP A 311 3.41 19.35 -0.06
N VAL A 312 4.61 19.31 -0.63
CA VAL A 312 5.82 18.89 0.09
C VAL A 312 6.55 20.04 0.77
N ASP A 313 6.26 21.28 0.39
CA ASP A 313 6.95 22.46 0.92
C ASP A 313 6.01 23.53 1.51
N GLY A 314 4.71 23.28 1.48
CA GLY A 314 3.67 24.11 2.09
C GLY A 314 3.28 25.32 1.25
N ASP A 315 3.56 25.33 -0.05
CA ASP A 315 3.22 26.43 -0.95
C ASP A 315 1.78 26.36 -1.50
N GLY A 316 1.10 25.23 -1.27
CA GLY A 316 -0.28 24.97 -1.67
C GLY A 316 -0.44 24.32 -3.05
N GLU A 317 0.64 24.07 -3.78
CA GLU A 317 0.66 23.23 -4.98
C GLU A 317 0.91 21.76 -4.59
N ILE A 318 0.61 20.83 -5.51
CA ILE A 318 0.79 19.39 -5.28
C ILE A 318 2.01 18.89 -6.05
N GLU A 319 2.90 18.21 -5.34
CA GLU A 319 4.06 17.56 -5.92
C GLU A 319 3.92 16.04 -5.90
N ILE A 320 4.70 15.41 -6.79
CA ILE A 320 4.79 13.97 -6.95
C ILE A 320 6.23 13.57 -6.66
N LEU A 321 6.42 12.83 -5.57
CA LEU A 321 7.72 12.29 -5.17
C LEU A 321 7.93 10.87 -5.68
N LEU A 322 9.10 10.62 -6.26
CA LEU A 322 9.46 9.34 -6.88
C LEU A 322 10.82 8.87 -6.37
N ALA A 323 10.86 7.69 -5.74
CA ALA A 323 12.10 7.03 -5.34
C ALA A 323 12.59 6.10 -6.46
N SER A 324 13.77 6.39 -7.02
CA SER A 324 14.34 5.62 -8.14
C SER A 324 15.52 4.77 -7.70
N GLY A 325 15.69 3.62 -8.34
CA GLY A 325 16.86 2.73 -8.17
C GLY A 325 18.17 3.32 -8.66
N ASP A 326 18.20 4.59 -9.08
CA ASP A 326 19.40 5.35 -9.42
C ASP A 326 19.98 6.12 -8.21
N HIS A 327 19.49 5.83 -7.00
CA HIS A 327 19.86 6.47 -5.72
C HIS A 327 19.37 7.92 -5.56
N HIS A 328 18.31 8.30 -6.28
CA HIS A 328 17.72 9.63 -6.14
C HIS A 328 16.23 9.61 -5.82
N LEU A 329 15.84 10.63 -5.07
CA LEU A 329 14.47 11.08 -4.91
C LEU A 329 14.21 12.21 -5.92
N TYR A 330 13.17 12.06 -6.72
CA TYR A 330 12.74 13.06 -7.68
C TYR A 330 11.47 13.75 -7.17
N CYS A 331 11.37 15.06 -7.38
CA CYS A 331 10.15 15.82 -7.21
C CYS A 331 9.68 16.36 -8.56
N VAL A 332 8.45 16.03 -8.92
CA VAL A 332 7.83 16.35 -10.19
C VAL A 332 6.51 17.04 -9.92
N ASN A 333 6.22 18.14 -10.61
CA ASN A 333 4.91 18.78 -10.47
C ASN A 333 3.80 18.07 -11.25
N THR A 334 2.59 18.57 -11.06
CA THR A 334 1.32 18.13 -11.68
C THR A 334 1.35 18.07 -13.22
N HIS A 335 2.31 18.72 -13.87
CA HIS A 335 2.50 18.76 -15.32
C HIS A 335 3.61 17.83 -15.82
N GLY A 336 4.19 16.99 -14.96
CA GLY A 336 5.25 16.05 -15.32
C GLY A 336 6.61 16.72 -15.52
N ARG A 337 6.87 17.87 -14.89
CA ARG A 337 8.17 18.57 -14.96
C ARG A 337 8.95 18.40 -13.67
N LEU A 338 10.25 18.08 -13.81
CA LEU A 338 11.19 18.00 -12.70
C LEU A 338 11.32 19.37 -12.02
N GLU A 339 11.16 19.38 -10.72
CA GLU A 339 11.40 20.54 -9.87
C GLU A 339 12.79 20.44 -9.25
N TRP A 340 13.07 19.31 -8.60
CA TRP A 340 14.39 18.98 -8.08
C TRP A 340 14.65 17.48 -8.04
N LYS A 341 15.93 17.12 -7.89
CA LYS A 341 16.42 15.74 -7.75
C LYS A 341 17.43 15.70 -6.61
N TYR A 342 17.19 14.86 -5.61
CA TYR A 342 17.99 14.75 -4.38
C TYR A 342 18.68 13.38 -4.30
N GLN A 343 19.98 13.34 -3.98
CA GLN A 343 20.72 12.09 -3.85
C GLN A 343 20.52 11.50 -2.45
N ALA A 344 19.76 10.41 -2.35
CA ALA A 344 19.30 9.83 -1.08
C ALA A 344 20.27 8.82 -0.45
N GLY A 345 21.21 8.27 -1.22
CA GLY A 345 22.23 7.32 -0.74
C GLY A 345 22.22 5.97 -1.44
#